data_AF-A0A660SEE1-F1
#
_entry.id   AF-A0A660SEE1-F1
#
_cell.length_a   1.000
_cell.length_b   1.000
_cell.length_c   1.000
_cell.angle_alpha   90.00
_cell.angle_beta   90.00
_cell.angle_gamma   90.00
#
_symmetry.space_group_name_H-M   'P 1'
#
loop_
_entity.id
_entity.type
_entity.pdbx_description
1 polymer ?
#
loop_
_entity_poly.entity_id
_entity_poly.type
_entity_poly.pdbx_seq_one_letter_code
_entity_poly.pdbx_strand_id
1 'polypeptide(L)'
;MLGHLASGLAVSALENGLTKRGLKTSMELDGVTPLKLKNIQGVCRIPEDFDKVANLSFRPGRIVFYSVAGATAEVNVDWEFVLD
;
A
#
# COMPACT_ATOMS: atom_id res chain seq x y z
N MET A 1 -17.20 5.75 -13.53
CA MET A 1 -17.13 4.40 -14.13
C MET A 1 -16.20 3.54 -13.27
N LEU A 2 -16.71 2.98 -12.17
CA LEU A 2 -15.97 2.07 -11.25
C LEU A 2 -16.21 0.58 -11.58
N GLY A 3 -17.07 0.28 -12.57
CA GLY A 3 -17.52 -1.08 -12.88
C GLY A 3 -16.45 -2.03 -13.41
N HIS A 4 -15.30 -1.53 -13.89
CA HIS A 4 -14.20 -2.38 -14.36
C HIS A 4 -13.33 -2.95 -13.24
N LEU A 5 -13.33 -2.36 -12.04
CA LEU A 5 -12.62 -2.93 -10.89
C LEU A 5 -13.34 -4.17 -10.35
N ALA A 6 -14.67 -4.24 -10.47
CA ALA A 6 -15.48 -5.35 -9.98
C ALA A 6 -15.20 -6.67 -10.71
N SER A 7 -14.93 -6.64 -12.03
CA SER A 7 -14.65 -7.85 -12.82
C SER A 7 -13.36 -8.56 -12.38
N GLY A 8 -12.33 -7.79 -11.98
CA GLY A 8 -11.04 -8.36 -11.56
C GLY A 8 -11.06 -8.96 -10.16
N LEU A 9 -11.96 -8.49 -9.28
CA LEU A 9 -12.07 -8.96 -7.90
C LEU A 9 -12.54 -10.42 -7.85
N ALA A 10 -13.58 -10.77 -8.60
CA ALA A 10 -14.08 -12.15 -8.65
C ALA A 10 -13.01 -13.13 -9.15
N VAL A 11 -12.27 -12.76 -10.20
CA VAL A 11 -11.18 -13.58 -10.74
C VAL A 11 -10.03 -13.72 -9.75
N SER A 12 -9.73 -12.67 -8.98
CA SER A 12 -8.68 -12.70 -7.95
C SER A 12 -9.07 -13.51 -6.71
N ALA A 13 -10.38 -13.63 -6.44
CA ALA A 13 -10.93 -14.44 -5.35
C ALA A 13 -11.02 -15.92 -5.69
N LEU A 14 -11.16 -16.27 -6.97
CA LEU A 14 -11.17 -17.65 -7.44
C LEU A 14 -9.76 -18.23 -7.56
N GLU A 15 -9.69 -19.55 -7.67
CA GLU A 15 -8.43 -20.24 -7.95
C GLU A 15 -7.82 -19.74 -9.27
N ASN A 16 -6.57 -19.29 -9.21
CA ASN A 16 -5.84 -18.70 -10.31
C ASN A 16 -4.38 -19.22 -10.34
N GLY A 17 -3.58 -18.75 -11.29
CA GLY A 17 -2.19 -19.19 -11.43
C GLY A 17 -1.31 -18.93 -10.20
N LEU A 18 -1.63 -17.93 -9.37
CA LEU A 18 -0.89 -17.61 -8.15
C LEU A 18 -1.32 -18.50 -6.99
N THR A 19 -2.63 -18.72 -6.79
CA THR A 19 -3.12 -19.63 -5.75
C THR A 19 -2.66 -21.06 -5.99
N LYS A 20 -2.58 -21.51 -7.26
CA LYS A 20 -1.99 -22.80 -7.65
C LYS A 20 -0.52 -22.95 -7.31
N ARG A 21 0.19 -21.82 -7.13
CA ARG A 21 1.59 -21.77 -6.67
C ARG A 21 1.70 -21.59 -5.15
N GLY A 22 0.58 -21.68 -4.43
CA GLY A 22 0.51 -21.50 -2.97
C GLY A 22 0.44 -20.05 -2.50
N LEU A 23 0.29 -19.07 -3.41
CA LEU A 23 0.19 -17.65 -3.07
C LEU A 23 -1.28 -17.25 -2.91
N LYS A 24 -1.69 -16.89 -1.70
CA LYS A 24 -3.04 -16.38 -1.43
C LYS A 24 -3.23 -15.01 -2.09
N THR A 25 -4.26 -14.88 -2.92
CA THR A 25 -4.61 -13.63 -3.64
C THR A 25 -5.84 -12.93 -3.07
N SER A 26 -6.55 -13.58 -2.17
CA SER A 26 -7.73 -13.08 -1.47
C SER A 26 -7.68 -13.48 0.01
N MET A 27 -8.47 -12.78 0.81
CA MET A 27 -8.74 -13.16 2.19
C MET A 27 -10.15 -13.71 2.32
N GLU A 28 -10.32 -14.75 3.12
CA GLU A 28 -11.63 -15.27 3.51
C GLU A 28 -12.14 -14.48 4.71
N LEU A 29 -13.41 -14.10 4.69
CA LEU A 29 -14.08 -13.46 5.82
C LEU A 29 -14.96 -14.51 6.50
N ASP A 30 -14.77 -14.71 7.80
CA ASP A 30 -15.51 -15.73 8.59
C ASP A 30 -16.93 -15.30 8.98
N GLY A 31 -17.28 -14.03 8.72
CA GLY A 31 -18.57 -13.43 9.10
C GLY A 31 -18.74 -13.20 10.60
N VAL A 32 -17.75 -13.53 11.42
CA VAL A 32 -17.75 -13.40 12.89
C VAL A 32 -16.86 -12.23 13.32
N THR A 33 -15.66 -12.14 12.74
CA THR A 33 -14.68 -11.12 13.04
C THR A 33 -14.83 -9.95 12.06
N PRO A 34 -15.15 -8.73 12.52
CA PRO A 34 -15.23 -7.58 11.64
C PRO A 34 -13.88 -7.33 10.94
N LEU A 35 -13.90 -7.21 9.62
CA LEU A 35 -12.71 -6.83 8.86
C LEU A 35 -12.31 -5.40 9.23
N LYS A 36 -11.09 -5.22 9.74
CA LYS A 36 -10.46 -3.92 9.92
C LYS A 36 -9.37 -3.75 8.87
N LEU A 37 -9.63 -2.92 7.86
CA LEU A 37 -8.64 -2.58 6.83
C LEU A 37 -8.01 -1.23 7.14
N LYS A 38 -6.81 -1.24 7.70
CA LYS A 38 -6.01 -0.03 7.94
C LYS A 38 -5.13 0.25 6.75
N ASN A 39 -5.59 1.11 5.85
CA ASN A 39 -4.85 1.52 4.66
C ASN A 39 -4.71 3.04 4.63
N ILE A 40 -3.50 3.50 4.30
CA ILE A 40 -3.22 4.90 4.01
C ILE A 40 -2.63 5.02 2.61
N GLN A 41 -2.90 6.13 1.96
CA GLN A 41 -2.31 6.48 0.68
C GLN A 41 -1.98 7.96 0.70
N GLY A 42 -0.79 8.31 0.25
CA GLY A 42 -0.33 9.68 0.11
C GLY A 42 0.33 9.87 -1.24
N VAL A 43 0.32 11.09 -1.73
CA VAL A 43 0.98 11.48 -2.97
C VAL A 43 1.94 12.62 -2.65
N CYS A 44 3.17 12.52 -3.15
CA CYS A 44 4.17 13.57 -3.03
C CYS A 44 4.80 13.87 -4.38
N ARG A 45 5.38 15.06 -4.50
CA ARG A 45 6.28 15.36 -5.63
C ARG A 45 7.62 14.72 -5.36
N ILE A 46 8.16 14.08 -6.39
CA ILE A 46 9.49 13.48 -6.36
C ILE A 46 10.45 14.47 -7.05
N PRO A 47 11.53 14.91 -6.38
CA PRO A 47 12.58 15.71 -7.01
C PRO A 47 13.21 14.99 -8.20
N GLU A 48 13.74 15.73 -9.17
CA GLU A 48 14.34 15.15 -10.39
C GLU A 48 15.53 14.21 -10.11
N ASP A 49 16.28 14.50 -9.05
CA ASP A 49 17.46 13.75 -8.61
C ASP A 49 17.14 12.63 -7.62
N PHE A 50 15.86 12.40 -7.32
CA PHE A 50 15.44 11.34 -6.42
C PHE A 50 15.46 9.98 -7.12
N ASP A 51 16.36 9.10 -6.69
CA ASP A 51 16.58 7.79 -7.30
C ASP A 51 15.84 6.67 -6.55
N LYS A 52 16.54 5.94 -5.69
CA LYS A 52 16.05 4.79 -4.94
C LYS A 52 15.98 5.16 -3.47
N VAL A 53 14.89 4.80 -2.80
CA VAL A 53 14.78 4.96 -1.35
C VAL A 53 15.89 4.16 -0.65
N ALA A 54 16.74 4.87 0.09
CA ALA A 54 17.77 4.32 0.96
C ALA A 54 17.28 4.16 2.40
N ASN A 55 16.54 5.15 2.89
CA ASN A 55 16.02 5.18 4.25
C ASN A 55 14.73 6.01 4.35
N LEU A 56 14.02 5.91 5.47
CA LEU A 56 12.78 6.64 5.73
C LEU A 56 12.68 7.07 7.20
N SER A 57 12.10 8.25 7.42
CA SER A 57 11.83 8.82 8.74
C SER A 57 10.34 9.08 8.89
N PHE A 58 9.74 8.44 9.89
CA PHE A 58 8.38 8.68 10.32
C PHE A 58 8.36 9.88 11.27
N ARG A 59 7.49 10.85 10.98
CA ARG A 59 7.32 12.08 11.77
C ARG A 59 5.82 12.33 11.94
N PRO A 60 5.36 13.05 12.98
CA PRO A 60 3.94 13.30 13.15
C PRO A 60 3.28 13.83 11.87
N GLY A 61 2.30 13.08 11.35
CA GLY A 61 1.52 13.41 10.15
C GLY A 61 2.27 13.33 8.80
N ARG A 62 3.49 12.78 8.74
CA ARG A 62 4.25 12.65 7.49
C ARG A 62 5.36 11.61 7.51
N ILE A 63 5.75 11.18 6.31
CA ILE A 63 6.93 10.34 6.09
C ILE A 63 7.91 11.10 5.19
N VAL A 64 9.18 11.06 5.57
CA VAL A 64 10.29 11.58 4.76
C VAL A 64 11.08 10.41 4.20
N PHE A 65 11.22 10.35 2.88
CA PHE A 65 12.06 9.39 2.18
C PHE A 65 13.40 10.01 1.84
N TYR A 66 14.47 9.28 2.09
CA TYR A 66 15.84 9.64 1.74
C TYR A 66 16.29 8.73 0.60
N SER A 67 16.74 9.33 -0.49
CA SER A 67 17.25 8.60 -1.64
C SER A 67 18.74 8.22 -1.46
N VAL A 68 19.25 7.29 -2.27
CA VAL A 68 20.68 6.92 -2.26
C VAL A 68 21.53 8.10 -2.77
N ALA A 69 21.02 8.85 -3.74
CA ALA A 69 21.68 10.05 -4.29
C ALA A 69 21.69 11.26 -3.32
N GLY A 70 20.93 11.20 -2.22
CA GLY A 70 20.89 12.25 -1.19
C GLY A 70 19.69 13.20 -1.27
N ALA A 71 18.90 13.13 -2.35
CA ALA A 71 17.62 13.84 -2.47
C ALA A 71 16.58 13.34 -1.45
N THR A 72 15.57 14.16 -1.16
CA THR A 72 14.49 13.83 -0.22
C THR A 72 13.11 14.09 -0.80
N ALA A 73 12.15 13.22 -0.47
CA ALA A 73 10.74 13.38 -0.82
C ALA A 73 9.90 13.26 0.45
N GLU A 74 8.92 14.14 0.61
CA GLU A 74 8.06 14.19 1.80
C GLU A 74 6.61 13.96 1.40
N VAL A 75 5.93 13.04 2.09
CA VAL A 75 4.51 12.77 1.92
C VAL A 75 3.76 13.08 3.22
N ASN A 76 2.75 13.94 3.13
CA ASN A 76 1.81 14.16 4.23
C ASN A 76 0.86 12.97 4.28
N VAL A 77 0.93 12.22 5.37
CA VAL A 77 0.11 11.03 5.61
C VAL A 77 0.09 10.72 7.10
N ASP A 78 -1.08 10.36 7.61
CA ASP A 78 -1.29 9.92 8.98
C ASP A 78 -0.85 8.45 9.13
N TRP A 79 0.46 8.22 9.20
CA TRP A 79 1.03 6.87 9.22
C TRP A 79 0.77 6.13 10.54
N GLU A 80 0.53 6.87 11.63
CA GLU A 80 0.18 6.30 12.92
C GLU A 80 -1.10 5.45 12.84
N PHE A 81 -2.08 5.85 12.02
CA PHE A 81 -3.33 5.09 11.80
C PHE A 81 -3.12 3.61 11.41
N VAL A 82 -2.04 3.29 10.68
CA VAL A 82 -1.74 1.91 10.27
C VAL A 82 -1.23 1.05 11.43
N LEU A 83 -0.56 1.67 12.40
CA LEU A 83 0.08 0.97 13.51
C LEU A 83 -0.79 0.87 14.77
N ASP A 84 -1.83 1.70 14.88
CA ASP A 84 -2.87 1.59 15.91
C ASP A 84 -3.57 0.22 15.89
#